data_AF-A0A8T4VGI2-F1
#
_entry.id   AF-A0A8T4VGI2-F1
#
_cell.length_a   1.000
_cell.length_b   1.000
_cell.length_c   1.000
_cell.angle_alpha   90.00
_cell.angle_beta   90.00
_cell.angle_gamma   90.00
#
_symmetry.space_group_name_H-M   'P 1'
#
loop_
_entity.id
_entity.type
_entity.pdbx_description
1 polymer ?
#
loop_
_entity_poly.entity_id
_entity_poly.type
_entity_poly.pdbx_seq_one_letter_code
_entity_poly.pdbx_strand_id
1 'polypeptide(L)'
;MSIGIIEPSYEERYIVFQPNIERHYEFTIGKAEFIHSFKNAGVLDPYVTVNDPAQDSGPRPISADIKLPEKIDPGLYYIFIGGLETSGEPGTVSARAGIQSKITVLSLYPGKYLEYSLTANDVGVNEKINFSMALSCRSK
;
A
#
# COMPACT_ATOMS: atom_id res chain seq x y z
N MET A 1 12.20 20.20 16.00
CA MET A 1 11.32 20.24 14.82
C MET A 1 10.79 18.82 14.67
N SER A 2 9.48 18.59 14.53
CA SER A 2 8.95 17.22 14.49
C SER A 2 9.10 16.60 13.11
N ILE A 3 9.44 15.31 13.06
CA ILE A 3 9.54 14.52 11.82
C ILE A 3 8.27 14.62 10.96
N GLY A 4 8.44 14.61 9.63
CA GLY A 4 7.38 14.70 8.63
C GLY A 4 7.48 13.63 7.55
N ILE A 5 6.37 13.35 6.87
CA ILE A 5 6.30 12.47 5.71
C ILE A 5 5.47 13.12 4.60
N ILE A 6 5.96 13.05 3.37
CA ILE A 6 5.19 13.29 2.15
C ILE A 6 4.85 11.90 1.60
N GLU A 7 3.57 11.67 1.37
CA GLU A 7 3.02 10.37 1.00
C GLU A 7 2.11 10.49 -0.22
N PRO A 8 1.93 9.41 -0.99
CA PRO A 8 0.96 9.38 -2.08
C PRO A 8 -0.47 9.61 -1.57
N SER A 9 -1.37 9.92 -2.51
CA SER A 9 -2.77 10.16 -2.18
C SER A 9 -3.40 8.96 -1.47
N TYR A 10 -4.52 9.20 -0.77
CA TYR A 10 -5.23 8.13 -0.09
C TYR A 10 -5.68 7.02 -1.06
N GLU A 11 -6.15 7.40 -2.26
CA GLU A 11 -6.62 6.48 -3.29
C GLU A 11 -5.50 5.58 -3.81
N GLU A 12 -4.30 6.14 -4.04
CA GLU A 12 -3.14 5.37 -4.48
C GLU A 12 -2.69 4.36 -3.41
N ARG A 13 -2.88 4.69 -2.12
CA ARG A 13 -2.56 3.81 -0.98
C ARG A 13 -3.68 2.84 -0.61
N TYR A 14 -4.66 2.66 -1.48
CA TYR A 14 -5.72 1.66 -1.31
C TYR A 14 -5.60 0.56 -2.36
N ILE A 15 -5.35 -0.67 -1.92
CA ILE A 15 -5.20 -1.84 -2.77
C ILE A 15 -6.39 -2.77 -2.55
N VAL A 16 -7.15 -3.02 -3.61
CA VAL A 16 -8.02 -4.20 -3.66
C VAL A 16 -7.14 -5.39 -4.06
N PHE A 17 -7.05 -6.39 -3.19
CA PHE A 17 -6.15 -7.53 -3.37
C PHE A 17 -6.44 -8.27 -4.69
N GLN A 18 -5.37 -8.52 -5.44
CA GLN A 18 -5.33 -9.45 -6.55
C GLN A 18 -4.10 -10.36 -6.38
N PRO A 19 -4.16 -11.64 -6.81
CA PRO A 19 -3.04 -12.56 -6.69
C PRO A 19 -1.79 -12.00 -7.35
N ASN A 20 -0.65 -12.07 -6.65
CA ASN A 20 0.66 -11.70 -7.18
C ASN A 20 0.77 -10.24 -7.64
N ILE A 21 -0.08 -9.35 -7.12
CA ILE A 21 0.01 -7.94 -7.47
C ILE A 21 1.29 -7.33 -6.91
N GLU A 22 1.96 -6.54 -7.75
CA GLU A 22 3.13 -5.76 -7.39
C GLU A 22 2.77 -4.27 -7.39
N ARG A 23 3.26 -3.56 -6.37
CA ARG A 23 3.09 -2.11 -6.20
C ARG A 23 4.38 -1.50 -5.69
N HIS A 24 4.70 -0.33 -6.23
CA HIS A 24 5.81 0.50 -5.80
C HIS A 24 5.24 1.82 -5.26
N TYR A 25 5.73 2.25 -4.11
CA TYR A 25 5.37 3.52 -3.50
C TYR A 25 6.61 4.32 -3.15
N GLU A 26 6.55 5.62 -3.43
CA GLU A 26 7.58 6.57 -3.03
C GLU A 26 7.08 7.45 -1.90
N PHE A 27 7.93 7.67 -0.90
CA PHE A 27 7.69 8.56 0.22
C PHE A 27 8.89 9.49 0.38
N THR A 28 8.68 10.66 0.97
CA THR A 28 9.78 11.50 1.45
C THR A 28 9.64 11.70 2.94
N ILE A 29 10.60 11.19 3.70
CA ILE A 29 10.71 11.41 5.15
C ILE A 29 11.62 12.63 5.40
N GLY A 30 11.33 13.43 6.43
CA GLY A 30 12.13 14.63 6.69
C GLY A 30 11.80 15.37 7.97
N LYS A 31 12.25 16.63 8.07
CA LYS A 31 12.09 17.52 9.24
C LYS A 31 12.80 17.05 10.52
N ALA A 32 13.72 16.11 10.41
CA ALA A 32 14.60 15.62 11.48
C ALA A 32 15.99 15.29 10.89
N GLU A 33 17.04 15.34 11.73
CA GLU A 33 18.44 15.14 11.32
C GLU A 33 18.84 13.66 11.26
N PHE A 34 18.27 12.83 12.15
CA PHE A 34 18.52 11.39 12.21
C PHE A 34 17.18 10.68 12.18
N ILE A 35 16.91 9.99 11.08
CA ILE A 35 15.65 9.29 10.86
C ILE A 35 15.94 7.83 10.59
N HIS A 36 15.41 6.95 11.42
CA HIS A 36 15.38 5.52 11.20
C HIS A 36 14.08 5.14 10.49
N SER A 37 14.14 4.63 9.26
CA SER A 37 12.91 4.19 8.59
C SER A 37 12.46 2.83 9.11
N PHE A 38 11.16 2.58 9.09
CA PHE A 38 10.62 1.29 9.50
C PHE A 38 9.44 0.88 8.63
N LYS A 39 9.14 -0.42 8.68
CA LYS A 39 7.87 -0.99 8.22
C LYS A 39 7.19 -1.74 9.36
N ASN A 40 5.87 -1.77 9.33
CA ASN A 40 5.05 -2.67 10.12
C ASN A 40 3.85 -3.10 9.28
N ALA A 41 3.86 -4.35 8.83
CA ALA A 41 2.85 -4.89 7.93
C ALA A 41 2.12 -6.13 8.48
N GLY A 42 2.35 -6.48 9.74
CA GLY A 42 1.75 -7.67 10.37
C GLY A 42 1.99 -8.93 9.54
N VAL A 43 0.92 -9.66 9.19
CA VAL A 43 1.02 -10.87 8.36
C VAL A 43 1.52 -10.62 6.93
N LEU A 44 1.49 -9.36 6.47
CA LEU A 44 1.99 -8.99 5.15
C LEU A 44 3.48 -8.64 5.14
N ASP A 45 4.17 -8.63 6.30
CA ASP A 45 5.57 -8.22 6.39
C ASP A 45 6.55 -8.91 5.43
N PRO A 46 6.43 -10.23 5.17
CA PRO A 46 7.29 -10.92 4.20
C PRO A 46 7.14 -10.43 2.75
N TYR A 47 6.05 -9.71 2.45
CA TYR A 47 5.68 -9.23 1.12
C TYR A 47 5.97 -7.75 0.92
N VAL A 48 6.55 -7.09 1.92
CA VAL A 48 6.85 -5.65 1.90
C VAL A 48 8.34 -5.45 2.09
N THR A 49 8.97 -4.75 1.17
CA THR A 49 10.38 -4.33 1.27
C THR A 49 10.41 -2.81 1.34
N VAL A 50 11.14 -2.27 2.32
CA VAL A 50 11.44 -0.83 2.37
C VAL A 50 12.87 -0.64 1.87
N ASN A 51 13.01 0.21 0.85
CA ASN A 51 14.30 0.63 0.34
C ASN A 51 14.59 2.02 0.88
N ASP A 52 15.60 2.07 1.75
CA ASP A 52 16.08 3.32 2.32
C ASP A 52 17.56 3.48 1.96
N PRO A 53 17.92 4.49 1.13
CA PRO A 53 19.28 4.66 0.66
C PRO A 53 20.26 5.10 1.75
N ALA A 54 19.78 5.61 2.90
CA ALA A 54 20.64 6.17 3.94
C ALA A 54 19.97 6.10 5.32
N GLN A 55 19.90 4.90 5.92
CA GLN A 55 19.39 4.74 7.29
C GLN A 55 20.08 5.68 8.29
N ASP A 56 19.32 6.08 9.31
CA ASP A 56 19.78 6.93 10.41
C ASP A 56 20.41 8.26 9.93
N SER A 57 19.96 8.78 8.79
CA SER A 57 20.37 10.08 8.25
C SER A 57 19.20 11.08 8.19
N GLY A 58 19.42 12.24 7.59
CA GLY A 58 18.44 13.31 7.48
C GLY A 58 17.35 13.07 6.42
N PRO A 59 16.68 14.16 5.98
CA PRO A 59 15.58 14.07 5.02
C PRO A 59 15.99 13.43 3.70
N ARG A 60 15.16 12.51 3.20
CA ARG A 60 15.44 11.73 1.98
C ARG A 60 14.20 11.04 1.44
N PRO A 61 14.19 10.68 0.16
CA PRO A 61 13.22 9.73 -0.36
C PRO A 61 13.48 8.33 0.17
N ILE A 62 12.41 7.58 0.40
CA ILE A 62 12.41 6.13 0.64
C ILE A 62 11.34 5.52 -0.26
N SER A 63 11.43 4.23 -0.54
CA SER A 63 10.39 3.52 -1.26
C SER A 63 9.95 2.25 -0.58
N ALA A 64 8.74 1.80 -0.91
CA ALA A 64 8.22 0.51 -0.48
C ALA A 64 7.77 -0.30 -1.69
N ASP A 65 8.35 -1.48 -1.84
CA ASP A 65 7.92 -2.49 -2.80
C ASP A 65 7.02 -3.50 -2.10
N ILE A 66 5.82 -3.68 -2.63
CA ILE A 66 4.83 -4.62 -2.11
C ILE A 66 4.57 -5.68 -3.19
N LYS A 67 4.85 -6.94 -2.86
CA LYS A 67 4.62 -8.10 -3.72
C LYS A 67 3.73 -9.10 -3.00
N LEU A 68 2.42 -8.93 -3.13
CA LEU A 68 1.44 -9.75 -2.43
C LEU A 68 1.47 -11.21 -2.95
N PRO A 69 1.16 -12.21 -2.11
CA PRO A 69 1.17 -13.61 -2.53
C PRO A 69 -0.02 -13.93 -3.43
N GLU A 70 -0.10 -15.18 -3.88
CA GLU A 70 -1.25 -15.67 -4.65
C GLU A 70 -2.55 -15.60 -3.83
N LYS A 71 -2.48 -15.84 -2.52
CA LYS A 71 -3.64 -15.93 -1.63
C LYS A 71 -3.31 -15.34 -0.26
N ILE A 72 -4.26 -14.57 0.26
CA ILE A 72 -4.33 -14.15 1.67
C ILE A 72 -5.75 -14.38 2.16
N ASP A 73 -5.93 -14.49 3.48
CA ASP A 73 -7.26 -14.60 4.09
C ASP A 73 -8.13 -13.37 3.75
N PRO A 74 -9.46 -13.49 3.81
CA PRO A 74 -10.32 -12.33 3.66
C PRO A 74 -10.11 -11.39 4.85
N GLY A 75 -10.07 -10.09 4.57
CA GLY A 75 -9.90 -9.12 5.63
C GLY A 75 -9.33 -7.79 5.15
N LEU A 76 -9.17 -6.90 6.12
CA LEU A 76 -8.55 -5.60 5.95
C LEU A 76 -7.18 -5.64 6.60
N TYR A 77 -6.15 -5.37 5.81
CA TYR A 77 -4.76 -5.36 6.25
C TYR A 77 -4.18 -3.96 6.13
N TYR A 78 -3.23 -3.66 6.99
CA TYR A 78 -2.55 -2.37 7.02
C TYR A 78 -1.05 -2.57 6.94
N ILE A 79 -0.43 -1.79 6.07
CA ILE A 79 1.02 -1.68 5.96
C ILE A 79 1.37 -0.26 6.38
N PHE A 80 2.17 -0.14 7.42
CA PHE A 80 2.68 1.13 7.90
C PHE A 80 4.13 1.29 7.46
N ILE A 81 4.43 2.37 6.76
CA ILE A 81 5.79 2.75 6.34
C ILE A 81 6.07 4.10 6.96
N GLY A 82 7.20 4.25 7.65
CA GLY A 82 7.42 5.44 8.45
C GLY A 82 8.86 5.70 8.81
N GLY A 83 9.06 6.72 9.64
CA GLY A 83 10.34 7.09 10.21
C GLY A 83 10.22 7.41 11.69
N LEU A 84 11.28 7.11 12.44
CA LEU A 84 11.49 7.50 13.82
C LEU A 84 12.61 8.53 13.87
N GLU A 85 12.37 9.67 14.50
CA GLU A 85 13.43 10.62 14.86
C GLU A 85 14.26 10.02 16.00
N THR A 86 15.56 9.81 15.75
CA THR A 86 16.51 9.29 16.73
C THR A 86 17.46 10.40 17.20
N SER A 87 18.16 10.15 18.31
CA SER A 87 19.05 11.13 18.94
C SER A 87 20.46 11.20 18.33
N GLY A 88 20.74 10.43 17.28
CA GLY A 88 22.01 10.48 16.54
C GLY A 88 23.19 9.75 17.20
N GLU A 89 23.00 9.11 18.36
CA GLU A 89 24.02 8.24 18.96
C GLU A 89 23.99 6.83 18.36
N PRO A 90 25.08 6.36 17.74
CA PRO A 90 25.18 4.99 17.24
C PRO A 90 24.99 3.99 18.39
N GLY A 91 23.98 3.13 18.29
CA GLY A 91 23.69 2.09 19.29
C GLY A 91 22.64 2.46 20.35
N THR A 92 22.16 3.71 20.39
CA THR A 92 21.10 4.14 21.29
C THR A 92 19.84 4.51 20.49
N VAL A 93 18.87 3.59 20.39
CA VAL A 93 17.55 3.90 19.82
C VAL A 93 16.72 4.61 20.88
N SER A 94 17.00 5.89 21.13
CA SER A 94 16.07 6.77 21.83
C SER A 94 15.24 7.50 20.78
N ALA A 95 14.01 7.04 20.55
CA ALA A 95 13.06 7.63 19.62
C ALA A 95 12.38 8.85 20.28
N ARG A 96 12.47 10.02 19.63
CA ARG A 96 11.84 11.26 20.12
C ARG A 96 10.42 11.44 19.57
N ALA A 97 10.22 11.09 18.31
CA ALA A 97 8.94 11.20 17.61
C ALA A 97 8.90 10.18 16.47
N GLY A 98 7.70 9.76 16.07
CA GLY A 98 7.49 8.86 14.94
C GLY A 98 6.40 9.38 14.02
N ILE A 99 6.55 9.11 12.73
CA ILE A 99 5.51 9.36 11.74
C ILE A 99 5.41 8.17 10.80
N GLN A 100 4.19 7.87 10.34
CA GLN A 100 3.94 6.76 9.44
C GLN A 100 2.83 7.08 8.45
N SER A 101 3.02 6.58 7.24
CA SER A 101 1.99 6.43 6.21
C SER A 101 1.31 5.08 6.35
N LYS A 102 0.01 5.03 6.08
CA LYS A 102 -0.78 3.80 6.04
C LYS A 102 -1.14 3.45 4.59
N ILE A 103 -0.82 2.24 4.16
CA ILE A 103 -1.34 1.59 2.96
C ILE A 103 -2.38 0.56 3.40
N THR A 104 -3.54 0.55 2.75
CA THR A 104 -4.66 -0.33 3.09
C THR A 104 -4.82 -1.39 2.01
N VAL A 105 -4.87 -2.66 2.42
CA VAL A 105 -5.11 -3.79 1.51
C VAL A 105 -6.42 -4.45 1.90
N LEU A 106 -7.38 -4.51 0.98
CA LEU A 106 -8.67 -5.16 1.15
C LEU A 106 -8.68 -6.49 0.38
N SER A 107 -8.81 -7.60 1.10
CA SER A 107 -9.01 -8.94 0.53
C SER A 107 -10.49 -9.34 0.62
N LEU A 108 -11.16 -9.35 -0.53
CA LEU A 108 -12.55 -9.77 -0.68
C LEU A 108 -12.60 -11.27 -1.02
N TYR A 109 -12.50 -12.13 0.00
CA TYR A 109 -12.55 -13.60 -0.08
C TYR A 109 -11.42 -14.30 -0.86
N PRO A 110 -10.74 -15.31 -0.27
CA PRO A 110 -9.74 -16.10 -0.96
C PRO A 110 -10.41 -16.92 -2.06
N GLY A 111 -9.99 -16.67 -3.30
CA GLY A 111 -10.36 -17.48 -4.45
C GLY A 111 -11.75 -17.24 -5.03
N LYS A 112 -12.50 -16.22 -4.59
CA LYS A 112 -13.84 -15.90 -5.11
C LYS A 112 -13.89 -14.47 -5.64
N TYR A 113 -13.36 -14.28 -6.84
CA TYR A 113 -13.38 -12.97 -7.49
C TYR A 113 -14.78 -12.70 -8.08
N LEU A 114 -15.29 -11.50 -7.85
CA LEU A 114 -16.43 -10.96 -8.59
C LEU A 114 -15.92 -10.60 -9.99
N GLU A 115 -16.23 -11.45 -10.96
CA GLU A 115 -16.12 -11.09 -12.38
C GLU A 115 -17.40 -10.37 -12.78
N TYR A 116 -17.26 -9.15 -13.30
CA TYR A 116 -18.34 -8.42 -13.92
C TYR A 116 -18.16 -8.42 -15.44
N SER A 117 -19.23 -8.69 -16.16
CA SER A 117 -19.31 -8.52 -17.59
C SER A 117 -20.44 -7.56 -17.90
N LEU A 118 -20.12 -6.44 -18.55
CA LEU A 118 -21.09 -5.49 -19.07
C LEU A 118 -21.13 -5.66 -20.59
N THR A 119 -22.24 -6.16 -21.09
CA THR A 119 -22.47 -6.31 -22.52
C THR A 119 -23.59 -5.39 -22.95
N ALA A 120 -23.37 -4.71 -24.08
CA ALA A 120 -24.36 -3.91 -24.74
C ALA A 120 -24.37 -4.31 -26.22
N ASN A 121 -25.55 -4.41 -26.81
CA ASN A 121 -25.66 -4.67 -28.25
C ASN A 121 -25.38 -3.39 -29.02
N ASP A 122 -24.84 -3.53 -30.24
CA ASP A 122 -24.72 -2.43 -31.17
C ASP A 122 -26.11 -1.84 -31.48
N VAL A 123 -26.24 -0.52 -31.40
CA VAL A 123 -27.52 0.20 -31.54
C VAL A 123 -27.32 1.51 -32.29
N GLY A 124 -28.35 1.90 -33.04
CA GLY A 124 -28.34 3.15 -33.80
C GLY A 124 -28.27 4.38 -32.91
N VAL A 125 -27.78 5.49 -33.47
CA VAL A 125 -27.75 6.79 -32.80
C VAL A 125 -29.18 7.18 -32.39
N ASN A 126 -29.38 7.54 -31.12
CA ASN A 126 -30.65 7.89 -30.47
C ASN A 126 -31.60 6.74 -30.13
N GLU A 127 -31.15 5.49 -30.15
CA GLU A 127 -31.95 4.36 -29.66
C GLU A 127 -31.71 4.05 -28.18
N LYS A 128 -32.75 3.57 -27.49
CA LYS A 128 -32.62 3.10 -26.10
C LYS A 128 -31.85 1.79 -26.08
N ILE A 129 -30.75 1.77 -25.35
CA ILE A 129 -29.94 0.56 -25.16
C ILE A 129 -30.29 -0.14 -23.85
N ASN A 130 -30.38 -1.47 -23.90
CA ASN A 130 -30.48 -2.30 -22.71
C ASN A 130 -29.08 -2.85 -22.40
N PHE A 131 -28.56 -2.53 -21.22
CA PHE A 131 -27.34 -3.14 -20.72
C PHE A 131 -27.67 -4.46 -20.03
N SER A 132 -26.89 -5.50 -20.35
CA SER A 132 -26.88 -6.73 -19.56
C SER A 132 -25.63 -6.75 -18.72
N MET A 133 -25.82 -6.81 -17.40
CA MET A 133 -24.75 -6.94 -16.44
C MET A 133 -24.81 -8.34 -15.83
N ALA A 134 -23.73 -9.09 -15.97
CA ALA A 134 -23.54 -10.36 -15.28
C ALA A 134 -22.51 -10.18 -14.16
N LEU A 135 -22.91 -10.54 -12.94
CA LEU A 135 -22.02 -10.67 -11.80
C LEU A 135 -21.84 -12.16 -11.56
N SER A 136 -20.61 -12.63 -11.64
CA SER A 136 -20.29 -14.04 -11.40
C SER A 136 -19.16 -14.16 -10.39
N CYS A 137 -19.22 -15.23 -9.61
CA CYS A 137 -18.21 -15.55 -8.63
C CYS A 137 -17.50 -16.82 -9.11
N ARG A 138 -16.24 -16.70 -9.53
CA ARG A 138 -15.43 -17.86 -9.93
C ARG A 138 -14.53 -18.30 -8.78
N SER A 139 -14.61 -19.59 -8.45
CA SER A 139 -13.60 -20.29 -7.67
C SER A 139 -12.49 -20.75 -8.61
N LYS A 140 -11.23 -20.38 -8.36
CA LYS A 140 -10.07 -21.06 -8.97
C LYS A 140 -9.61 -22.22 -8.12
#